data_AF-A0A2M6Z017-F1
#
_entry.id   AF-A0A2M6Z017-F1
#
_cell.length_a   1.000
_cell.length_b   1.000
_cell.length_c   1.000
_cell.angle_alpha   90.00
_cell.angle_beta   90.00
_cell.angle_gamma   90.00
#
_symmetry.space_group_name_H-M   'P 1'
#
loop_
_entity.id
_entity.type
_entity.pdbx_description
1 polymer ?
#
loop_
_entity_poly.entity_id
_entity_poly.type
_entity_poly.pdbx_seq_one_letter_code
_entity_poly.pdbx_strand_id
1 'polypeptide(L)'
;MDGGGYFVGKDSVPTESPIGYPLKLFGKPLLDPPRTTSYCSGSSYGAFIEALNRIFSDRRDISYDRYEALRMQEENGGRREDRIKYWGKWNDDGFGSHYALVQYSRMGEEIKPRDARPGDFVNISWKAGLGHSVVFLGWYVNEKDEKCIVYWSSQKATHGYSDQVVPISRIKDVKFVRMTHPESLFIFDVSTPVNRDIPGD
;
A
#
# COMPACT_ATOMS: atom_id res chain seq x y z
N MET A 1 -7.54 -17.70 -8.46
CA MET A 1 -8.13 -16.69 -7.55
C MET A 1 -7.13 -15.57 -7.64
N ASP A 2 -7.42 -14.60 -8.51
CA ASP A 2 -6.42 -13.71 -9.08
C ASP A 2 -6.69 -12.29 -8.58
N GLY A 3 -6.36 -12.05 -7.31
CA GLY A 3 -5.98 -10.71 -6.85
C GLY A 3 -4.44 -10.60 -6.85
N GLY A 4 -3.88 -9.40 -6.63
CA GLY A 4 -2.43 -9.18 -6.51
C GLY A 4 -1.66 -8.97 -7.84
N GLY A 5 -2.28 -9.22 -8.99
CA GLY A 5 -1.63 -9.21 -10.30
C GLY A 5 -1.21 -7.85 -10.91
N TYR A 6 -0.96 -6.79 -10.14
CA TYR A 6 -0.57 -5.49 -10.73
C TYR A 6 0.92 -5.49 -11.12
N PHE A 7 1.18 -5.44 -12.43
CA PHE A 7 2.48 -5.82 -13.00
C PHE A 7 3.50 -4.68 -12.97
N VAL A 8 4.73 -5.01 -12.57
CA VAL A 8 5.87 -4.08 -12.49
C VAL A 8 7.15 -4.76 -12.97
N GLY A 9 7.11 -5.47 -14.10
CA GLY A 9 8.32 -5.99 -14.73
C GLY A 9 8.53 -5.30 -16.06
N LYS A 10 9.77 -4.91 -16.40
CA LYS A 10 10.12 -4.43 -17.75
C LYS A 10 9.66 -5.37 -18.87
N ASP A 11 9.49 -6.66 -18.54
CA ASP A 11 9.07 -7.73 -19.45
C ASP A 11 7.56 -8.07 -19.34
N SER A 12 6.80 -7.36 -18.50
CA SER A 12 5.34 -7.55 -18.39
C SER A 12 4.63 -6.96 -19.61
N VAL A 13 3.58 -7.63 -20.09
CA VAL A 13 2.75 -7.17 -21.23
C VAL A 13 1.27 -7.16 -20.82
N PRO A 14 0.60 -5.99 -20.77
CA PRO A 14 1.21 -4.66 -20.90
C PRO A 14 2.15 -4.37 -19.74
N THR A 15 3.19 -3.56 -20.01
CA THR A 15 4.10 -3.09 -18.98
C THR A 15 3.38 -2.01 -18.20
N GLU A 16 2.93 -2.35 -17.00
CA GLU A 16 2.21 -1.42 -16.15
C GLU A 16 3.14 -0.79 -15.12
N SER A 17 2.73 0.38 -14.61
CA SER A 17 3.38 0.96 -13.45
C SER A 17 2.44 0.87 -12.25
N PRO A 18 2.95 0.49 -11.07
CA PRO A 18 2.14 0.48 -9.86
C PRO A 18 1.78 1.93 -9.47
N ILE A 19 2.64 2.90 -9.81
CA ILE A 19 2.47 4.31 -9.51
C ILE A 19 2.92 5.17 -10.70
N GLY A 20 2.16 6.21 -11.05
CA GLY A 20 2.30 6.91 -12.34
C GLY A 20 3.52 7.81 -12.48
N TYR A 21 4.51 7.73 -11.59
CA TYR A 21 5.71 8.58 -11.55
C TYR A 21 6.92 7.86 -10.92
N PRO A 22 8.16 8.33 -11.16
CA PRO A 22 9.35 7.77 -10.51
C PRO A 22 9.31 7.94 -8.99
N LEU A 23 9.30 6.83 -8.24
CA LEU A 23 9.23 6.84 -6.78
C LEU A 23 10.63 6.67 -6.19
N LYS A 24 11.00 7.53 -5.24
CA LYS A 24 12.32 7.53 -4.60
C LYS A 24 12.19 7.51 -3.08
N LEU A 25 13.09 6.79 -2.41
CA LEU A 25 13.30 6.89 -0.96
C LEU A 25 14.62 7.61 -0.73
N PHE A 26 14.58 8.78 -0.09
CA PHE A 26 15.77 9.59 0.20
C PHE A 26 16.62 9.89 -1.04
N GLY A 27 15.96 10.09 -2.19
CA GLY A 27 16.59 10.32 -3.49
C GLY A 27 17.08 9.06 -4.21
N LYS A 28 17.07 7.88 -3.56
CA LYS A 28 17.40 6.60 -4.18
C LYS A 28 16.16 6.00 -4.87
N PRO A 29 16.25 5.52 -6.12
CA PRO A 29 15.09 5.05 -6.89
C PRO A 29 14.51 3.73 -6.38
N LEU A 30 13.23 3.73 -5.98
CA LEU A 30 12.48 2.49 -5.68
C LEU A 30 11.80 1.90 -6.91
N LEU A 31 11.47 2.78 -7.86
CA LEU A 31 10.80 2.45 -9.11
C LEU A 31 11.21 3.46 -10.20
N ASP A 32 11.53 2.94 -11.38
CA ASP A 32 11.62 3.71 -12.61
C ASP A 32 10.55 3.22 -13.60
N PRO A 33 9.41 3.92 -13.72
CA PRO A 33 8.24 3.37 -14.37
C PRO A 33 8.32 3.50 -15.90
N PRO A 34 8.06 2.42 -16.67
CA PRO A 34 8.05 2.46 -18.13
C PRO A 34 6.80 3.14 -18.72
N ARG A 35 5.75 3.36 -17.91
CA ARG A 35 4.49 4.05 -18.25
C ARG A 35 3.90 4.75 -17.02
N THR A 36 2.98 5.69 -17.21
CA THR A 36 2.40 6.51 -16.12
C THR A 36 1.02 6.03 -15.65
N THR A 37 0.75 4.72 -15.70
CA THR A 37 -0.46 4.13 -15.09
C THR A 37 -0.26 3.92 -13.58
N SER A 38 -1.35 3.77 -12.83
CA SER A 38 -1.28 3.47 -11.39
C SER A 38 -2.46 2.65 -10.91
N TYR A 39 -2.24 1.90 -9.83
CA TYR A 39 -3.23 1.04 -9.19
C TYR A 39 -3.28 1.29 -7.68
N CYS A 40 -4.26 0.70 -7.01
CA CYS A 40 -4.55 0.97 -5.61
C CYS A 40 -3.38 0.67 -4.67
N SER A 41 -2.75 -0.51 -4.77
CA SER A 41 -1.57 -0.89 -3.98
C SER A 41 -0.39 0.04 -4.21
N GLY A 42 -0.09 0.38 -5.48
CA GLY A 42 0.99 1.29 -5.80
C GLY A 42 0.73 2.74 -5.40
N SER A 43 -0.53 3.21 -5.46
CA SER A 43 -0.92 4.54 -4.97
C SER A 43 -0.73 4.68 -3.46
N SER A 44 -1.20 3.69 -2.69
CA SER A 44 -1.06 3.66 -1.24
C SER A 44 0.40 3.45 -0.81
N TYR A 45 1.18 2.63 -1.52
CA TYR A 45 2.61 2.49 -1.28
C TYR A 45 3.37 3.78 -1.58
N GLY A 46 3.01 4.48 -2.65
CA GLY A 46 3.53 5.81 -2.95
C GLY A 46 3.31 6.79 -1.82
N ALA A 47 2.07 6.88 -1.33
CA ALA A 47 1.74 7.73 -0.18
C ALA A 47 2.58 7.40 1.05
N PHE A 48 2.83 6.10 1.31
CA PHE A 48 3.72 5.65 2.38
C PHE A 48 5.17 6.13 2.19
N ILE A 49 5.75 5.93 1.00
CA ILE A 49 7.13 6.37 0.72
C ILE A 49 7.27 7.89 0.78
N GLU A 50 6.31 8.63 0.24
CA GLU A 50 6.30 10.09 0.31
C GLU A 50 6.16 10.60 1.76
N ALA A 51 5.40 9.89 2.60
CA ALA A 51 5.34 10.19 4.02
C ALA A 51 6.69 9.98 4.71
N LEU A 52 7.39 8.87 4.41
CA LEU A 52 8.75 8.63 4.94
C LEU A 52 9.75 9.70 4.51
N ASN A 53 9.72 10.12 3.24
CA ASN A 53 10.57 11.20 2.74
C ASN A 53 10.32 12.52 3.48
N ARG A 54 9.07 12.80 3.84
CA ARG A 54 8.71 14.00 4.61
C ARG A 54 9.13 13.91 6.07
N ILE A 55 8.92 12.75 6.71
CA ILE A 55 9.29 12.52 8.13
C ILE A 55 10.81 12.58 8.31
N PHE A 56 11.56 12.04 7.35
CA PHE A 56 13.01 11.95 7.38
C PHE A 56 13.68 12.85 6.34
N SER A 57 13.20 14.10 6.21
CA SER A 57 13.65 15.05 5.19
C SER A 57 15.17 15.23 5.14
N ASP A 58 15.81 15.18 6.32
CA ASP A 58 17.21 15.48 6.53
C ASP A 58 18.09 14.22 6.59
N ARG A 59 17.50 13.02 6.49
CA ARG A 59 18.24 11.76 6.46
C ARG A 59 18.37 11.25 5.04
N ARG A 60 19.52 10.65 4.76
CA ARG A 60 19.82 9.99 3.47
C ARG A 60 20.35 8.57 3.63
N ASP A 61 20.66 8.18 4.86
CA ASP A 61 21.37 6.94 5.14
C ASP A 61 20.39 5.83 5.52
N ILE A 62 20.41 4.77 4.71
CA ILE A 62 19.70 3.51 4.94
C ILE A 62 20.64 2.38 4.48
N SER A 63 20.67 1.26 5.20
CA SER A 63 21.48 0.12 4.79
C SER A 63 21.00 -0.43 3.46
N TYR A 64 21.92 -1.05 2.70
CA TYR A 64 21.61 -1.62 1.40
C TYR A 64 20.44 -2.58 1.47
N ASP A 65 20.49 -3.56 2.37
CA ASP A 65 19.46 -4.61 2.48
C ASP A 65 18.06 -4.04 2.76
N ARG A 66 17.95 -2.99 3.57
CA ARG A 66 16.66 -2.37 3.87
C ARG A 66 16.16 -1.54 2.70
N TYR A 67 17.02 -0.74 2.09
CA TYR A 67 16.68 -0.05 0.85
C TYR A 67 16.20 -1.02 -0.24
N GLU A 68 16.94 -2.11 -0.42
CA GLU A 68 16.65 -3.16 -1.40
C GLU A 68 15.29 -3.82 -1.08
N ALA A 69 15.01 -4.10 0.19
CA ALA A 69 13.73 -4.64 0.63
C ALA A 69 12.53 -3.73 0.27
N LEU A 70 12.72 -2.41 0.22
CA LEU A 70 11.68 -1.44 -0.16
C LEU A 70 11.51 -1.23 -1.68
N ARG A 71 12.42 -1.73 -2.53
CA ARG A 71 12.27 -1.56 -3.99
C ARG A 71 11.00 -2.25 -4.50
N MET A 72 10.38 -1.66 -5.51
CA MET A 72 9.21 -2.21 -6.19
C MET A 72 9.58 -3.12 -7.39
N GLN A 73 10.86 -3.13 -7.76
CA GLN A 73 11.45 -3.92 -8.83
C GLN A 73 12.72 -4.62 -8.34
N GLU A 74 13.03 -5.75 -8.98
CA GLU A 74 14.34 -6.39 -8.86
C GLU A 74 15.45 -5.47 -9.38
N GLU A 75 16.69 -5.78 -9.02
CA GLU A 75 17.86 -4.98 -9.43
C GLU A 75 18.00 -4.85 -10.95
N ASN A 76 17.60 -5.89 -11.68
CA ASN A 76 17.62 -5.95 -13.14
C ASN A 76 16.40 -5.26 -13.81
N GLY A 77 15.54 -4.59 -13.04
CA GLY A 77 14.29 -3.96 -13.51
C GLY A 77 13.12 -4.94 -13.70
N GLY A 78 13.30 -6.21 -13.31
CA GLY A 78 12.28 -7.24 -13.34
C GLY A 78 11.21 -7.04 -12.27
N ARG A 79 10.10 -7.78 -12.43
CA ARG A 79 8.96 -7.76 -11.51
C ARG A 79 9.39 -8.31 -10.15
N ARG A 80 8.99 -7.61 -9.10
CA ARG A 80 9.01 -8.14 -7.74
C ARG A 80 7.68 -8.82 -7.45
N GLU A 81 7.74 -10.12 -7.19
CA GLU A 81 6.56 -10.93 -6.92
C GLU A 81 5.91 -10.62 -5.58
N ASP A 82 4.62 -10.94 -5.48
CA ASP A 82 3.89 -10.87 -4.22
C ASP A 82 4.60 -11.70 -3.14
N ARG A 83 4.43 -11.29 -1.88
CA ARG A 83 5.07 -11.86 -0.67
C ARG A 83 6.56 -11.57 -0.56
N ILE A 84 7.23 -11.17 -1.63
CA ILE A 84 8.68 -10.90 -1.61
C ILE A 84 8.95 -9.50 -1.05
N LYS A 85 9.75 -9.47 0.03
CA LYS A 85 10.24 -8.23 0.67
C LYS A 85 9.08 -7.27 0.99
N TYR A 86 9.31 -5.98 0.99
CA TYR A 86 8.34 -5.00 1.48
C TYR A 86 7.22 -4.77 0.46
N TRP A 87 7.56 -4.41 -0.79
CA TRP A 87 6.58 -4.17 -1.84
C TRP A 87 5.71 -5.39 -2.12
N GLY A 88 6.31 -6.57 -2.24
CA GLY A 88 5.54 -7.79 -2.48
C GLY A 88 4.58 -8.12 -1.33
N LYS A 89 4.92 -7.80 -0.08
CA LYS A 89 3.98 -7.93 1.06
C LYS A 89 2.88 -6.88 1.03
N TRP A 90 3.19 -5.66 0.62
CA TRP A 90 2.21 -4.58 0.47
C TRP A 90 1.21 -4.86 -0.65
N ASN A 91 1.68 -5.43 -1.76
CA ASN A 91 0.89 -5.75 -2.95
C ASN A 91 0.17 -7.10 -2.88
N ASP A 92 0.52 -7.96 -1.92
CA ASP A 92 -0.04 -9.31 -1.75
C ASP A 92 -1.57 -9.28 -1.54
N ASP A 93 -2.18 -10.40 -1.90
CA ASP A 93 -3.58 -10.67 -1.62
C ASP A 93 -3.88 -10.68 -0.12
N GLY A 94 -5.00 -10.04 0.26
CA GLY A 94 -5.45 -9.89 1.63
C GLY A 94 -5.11 -8.51 2.18
N PHE A 95 -4.52 -8.46 3.36
CA PHE A 95 -4.28 -7.21 4.10
C PHE A 95 -2.81 -6.77 4.01
N GLY A 96 -2.35 -6.49 2.79
CA GLY A 96 -0.93 -6.21 2.50
C GLY A 96 -0.29 -5.09 3.31
N SER A 97 -1.01 -4.00 3.61
CA SER A 97 -0.49 -2.92 4.46
C SER A 97 -0.21 -3.42 5.88
N HIS A 98 -1.02 -4.33 6.41
CA HIS A 98 -0.80 -4.98 7.71
C HIS A 98 0.42 -5.92 7.66
N TYR A 99 0.54 -6.74 6.61
CA TYR A 99 1.71 -7.60 6.45
C TYR A 99 3.00 -6.80 6.44
N ALA A 100 3.03 -5.69 5.70
CA ALA A 100 4.24 -4.87 5.53
C ALA A 100 4.54 -3.97 6.75
N LEU A 101 3.57 -3.20 7.24
CA LEU A 101 3.79 -2.21 8.30
C LEU A 101 3.76 -2.79 9.72
N VAL A 102 2.83 -3.72 10.00
CA VAL A 102 2.64 -4.25 11.35
C VAL A 102 3.58 -5.42 11.58
N GLN A 103 3.52 -6.44 10.72
CA GLN A 103 4.25 -7.69 10.93
C GLN A 103 5.72 -7.60 10.49
N TYR A 104 5.96 -7.21 9.23
CA TYR A 104 7.28 -7.29 8.63
C TYR A 104 8.26 -6.24 9.16
N SER A 105 7.82 -4.98 9.22
CA SER A 105 8.70 -3.87 9.56
C SER A 105 8.50 -3.27 10.95
N ARG A 106 7.35 -3.54 11.58
CA ARG A 106 6.96 -2.92 12.86
C ARG A 106 6.98 -1.39 12.80
N MET A 107 6.66 -0.81 11.65
CA MET A 107 6.50 0.63 11.46
C MET A 107 5.08 1.11 11.82
N GLY A 108 4.12 0.21 11.92
CA GLY A 108 2.74 0.58 12.20
C GLY A 108 2.00 -0.37 13.14
N GLU A 109 0.81 0.07 13.50
CA GLU A 109 -0.13 -0.62 14.39
C GLU A 109 -1.45 -0.88 13.68
N GLU A 110 -2.09 -2.01 14.00
CA GLU A 110 -3.49 -2.26 13.62
C GLU A 110 -4.40 -1.29 14.36
N ILE A 111 -5.32 -0.65 13.63
CA ILE A 111 -6.29 0.28 14.18
C ILE A 111 -7.70 -0.30 14.01
N LYS A 112 -8.57 -0.11 15.00
CA LYS A 112 -9.98 -0.48 14.83
C LYS A 112 -10.71 0.55 13.97
N PRO A 113 -11.69 0.15 13.13
CA PRO A 113 -12.39 1.09 12.24
C PRO A 113 -13.00 2.31 12.93
N ARG A 114 -13.42 2.17 14.20
CA ARG A 114 -13.95 3.27 15.04
C ARG A 114 -12.88 4.29 15.47
N ASP A 115 -11.62 3.88 15.52
CA ASP A 115 -10.46 4.66 15.97
C ASP A 115 -9.61 5.16 14.77
N ALA A 116 -10.07 4.85 13.55
CA ALA A 116 -9.45 5.25 12.30
C ALA A 116 -9.53 6.77 12.10
N ARG A 117 -8.48 7.34 11.52
CA ARG A 117 -8.36 8.77 11.20
C ARG A 117 -7.85 8.98 9.77
N PRO A 118 -8.14 10.14 9.15
CA PRO A 118 -7.63 10.45 7.83
C PRO A 118 -6.10 10.25 7.75
N GLY A 119 -5.64 9.54 6.72
CA GLY A 119 -4.24 9.16 6.53
C GLY A 119 -3.90 7.72 6.93
N ASP A 120 -4.77 7.00 7.63
CA ASP A 120 -4.57 5.57 7.90
C ASP A 120 -4.64 4.77 6.59
N PHE A 121 -3.82 3.72 6.47
CA PHE A 121 -3.87 2.79 5.36
C PHE A 121 -4.99 1.77 5.60
N VAL A 122 -5.71 1.39 4.54
CA VAL A 122 -6.79 0.41 4.63
C VAL A 122 -6.71 -0.57 3.50
N ASN A 123 -6.74 -1.86 3.84
CA ASN A 123 -7.10 -2.90 2.91
C ASN A 123 -8.59 -3.21 3.04
N ILE A 124 -9.31 -3.16 1.92
CA ILE A 124 -10.75 -3.44 1.83
C ILE A 124 -10.93 -4.76 1.09
N SER A 125 -11.68 -5.68 1.71
CA SER A 125 -12.18 -6.89 1.08
C SER A 125 -13.64 -6.65 0.66
N TRP A 126 -13.94 -6.67 -0.63
CA TRP A 126 -15.30 -6.43 -1.12
C TRP A 126 -16.14 -7.70 -1.04
N LYS A 127 -17.46 -7.58 -0.81
CA LYS A 127 -18.39 -8.73 -0.90
C LYS A 127 -18.39 -9.39 -2.28
N ALA A 128 -18.09 -8.62 -3.33
CA ALA A 128 -17.95 -9.10 -4.70
C ALA A 128 -16.61 -9.81 -4.99
N GLY A 129 -15.72 -9.94 -4.00
CA GLY A 129 -14.56 -10.84 -4.05
C GLY A 129 -13.21 -10.21 -4.40
N LEU A 130 -13.14 -8.92 -4.76
CA LEU A 130 -11.87 -8.24 -5.02
C LEU A 130 -11.33 -7.56 -3.76
N GLY A 131 -10.01 -7.43 -3.66
CA GLY A 131 -9.32 -6.62 -2.66
C GLY A 131 -9.02 -5.20 -3.15
N HIS A 132 -8.79 -4.26 -2.23
CA HIS A 132 -8.42 -2.89 -2.56
C HIS A 132 -7.53 -2.28 -1.48
N SER A 133 -6.52 -1.49 -1.87
CA SER A 133 -5.59 -0.83 -0.93
C SER A 133 -5.67 0.68 -1.08
N VAL A 134 -5.99 1.40 0.00
CA VAL A 134 -6.36 2.81 -0.04
C VAL A 134 -5.79 3.59 1.14
N VAL A 135 -5.88 4.92 1.07
CA VAL A 135 -5.68 5.82 2.21
C VAL A 135 -7.04 6.31 2.69
N PHE A 136 -7.38 6.07 3.95
CA PHE A 136 -8.64 6.50 4.54
C PHE A 136 -8.71 8.02 4.67
N LEU A 137 -9.87 8.61 4.35
CA LEU A 137 -10.12 10.05 4.46
C LEU A 137 -11.23 10.40 5.46
N GLY A 138 -12.06 9.44 5.85
CA GLY A 138 -13.10 9.66 6.84
C GLY A 138 -14.36 8.81 6.64
N TRP A 139 -15.28 8.94 7.59
CA TRP A 139 -16.63 8.40 7.49
C TRP A 139 -17.58 9.51 7.03
N TYR A 140 -18.51 9.16 6.16
CA TYR A 140 -19.51 10.09 5.62
C TYR A 140 -20.89 9.43 5.70
N VAL A 141 -21.93 10.20 6.04
CA VAL A 141 -23.33 9.76 5.91
C VAL A 141 -23.90 10.48 4.71
N ASN A 142 -24.37 9.72 3.72
CA ASN A 142 -24.90 10.30 2.48
C ASN A 142 -26.33 10.83 2.65
N GLU A 143 -26.88 11.44 1.61
CA GLU A 143 -28.24 12.00 1.60
C GLU A 143 -29.35 10.95 1.84
N LYS A 144 -29.02 9.66 1.73
CA LYS A 144 -29.92 8.53 1.99
C LYS A 144 -29.73 7.92 3.38
N ASP A 145 -29.01 8.62 4.26
CA ASP A 145 -28.66 8.15 5.62
C ASP A 145 -27.80 6.87 5.64
N GLU A 146 -27.08 6.57 4.53
CA GLU A 146 -26.18 5.43 4.46
C GLU A 146 -24.77 5.83 4.90
N LYS A 147 -24.19 5.04 5.81
CA LYS A 147 -22.78 5.19 6.20
C LYS A 147 -21.86 4.75 5.06
N CYS A 148 -20.92 5.62 4.73
CA CYS A 148 -19.93 5.45 3.66
C CYS A 148 -18.51 5.59 4.21
N ILE A 149 -17.58 4.85 3.61
CA ILE A 149 -16.15 5.12 3.73
C ILE A 149 -15.77 6.14 2.65
N VAL A 150 -14.93 7.12 3.03
CA VAL A 150 -14.25 8.03 2.11
C VAL A 150 -12.77 7.65 2.09
N TYR A 151 -12.21 7.48 0.89
CA TYR A 151 -10.81 7.10 0.74
C TYR A 151 -10.18 7.72 -0.51
N TRP A 152 -8.87 7.88 -0.48
CA TRP A 152 -8.03 8.24 -1.61
C TRP A 152 -7.37 6.99 -2.21
N SER A 153 -7.41 6.86 -3.53
CA SER A 153 -6.85 5.70 -4.24
C SER A 153 -6.57 6.01 -5.71
N SER A 154 -5.95 5.05 -6.40
CA SER A 154 -5.94 4.99 -7.85
C SER A 154 -6.65 3.75 -8.38
N GLN A 155 -7.66 3.98 -9.24
CA GLN A 155 -8.49 2.98 -9.88
C GLN A 155 -9.15 3.55 -11.14
N LYS A 156 -9.81 2.70 -11.94
CA LYS A 156 -10.52 3.16 -13.15
C LYS A 156 -11.54 4.27 -12.86
N ALA A 157 -12.32 4.13 -11.77
CA ALA A 157 -13.36 5.10 -11.42
C ALA A 157 -12.81 6.47 -10.94
N THR A 158 -11.53 6.53 -10.53
CA THR A 158 -10.89 7.78 -10.11
C THR A 158 -10.15 8.49 -11.24
N HIS A 159 -10.04 7.87 -12.43
CA HIS A 159 -9.27 8.40 -13.57
C HIS A 159 -7.82 8.78 -13.19
N GLY A 160 -7.19 7.99 -12.31
CA GLY A 160 -5.90 8.33 -11.69
C GLY A 160 -6.05 8.46 -10.18
N TYR A 161 -5.38 9.43 -9.56
CA TYR A 161 -5.47 9.65 -8.11
C TYR A 161 -6.67 10.52 -7.75
N SER A 162 -7.62 9.99 -7.00
CA SER A 162 -8.75 10.78 -6.52
C SER A 162 -9.44 10.14 -5.31
N ASP A 163 -10.37 10.89 -4.75
CA ASP A 163 -11.21 10.47 -3.65
C ASP A 163 -12.37 9.62 -4.16
N GLN A 164 -12.84 8.71 -3.33
CA GLN A 164 -14.03 7.89 -3.57
C GLN A 164 -14.85 7.78 -2.30
N VAL A 165 -16.17 7.72 -2.50
CA VAL A 165 -17.16 7.51 -1.45
C VAL A 165 -17.90 6.23 -1.76
N VAL A 166 -17.85 5.26 -0.84
CA VAL A 166 -18.48 3.95 -1.04
C VAL A 166 -19.30 3.54 0.18
N PRO A 167 -20.54 3.05 0.02
CA PRO A 167 -21.33 2.52 1.13
C PRO A 167 -20.63 1.34 1.82
N ILE A 168 -20.64 1.33 3.15
CA ILE A 168 -20.04 0.23 3.93
C ILE A 168 -20.75 -1.11 3.66
N SER A 169 -22.00 -1.07 3.19
CA SER A 169 -22.79 -2.26 2.82
C SER A 169 -22.14 -3.10 1.71
N ARG A 170 -21.23 -2.53 0.91
CA ARG A 170 -20.46 -3.22 -0.15
C ARG A 170 -19.22 -3.93 0.38
N ILE A 171 -18.76 -3.57 1.58
CA ILE A 171 -17.54 -4.07 2.18
C ILE A 171 -17.85 -5.36 2.93
N LYS A 172 -17.00 -6.37 2.75
CA LYS A 172 -17.03 -7.62 3.51
C LYS A 172 -16.24 -7.45 4.80
N ASP A 173 -14.97 -7.07 4.66
CA ASP A 173 -14.03 -6.88 5.76
C ASP A 173 -13.10 -5.70 5.48
N VAL A 174 -12.58 -5.09 6.53
CA VAL A 174 -11.51 -4.07 6.46
C VAL A 174 -10.32 -4.43 7.33
N LYS A 175 -9.15 -3.88 7.03
CA LYS A 175 -8.02 -3.86 7.94
C LYS A 175 -7.34 -2.50 7.88
N PHE A 176 -7.39 -1.76 9.00
CA PHE A 176 -6.78 -0.44 9.12
C PHE A 176 -5.41 -0.55 9.77
N VAL A 177 -4.47 0.25 9.26
CA VAL A 177 -3.11 0.33 9.78
C VAL A 177 -2.67 1.78 9.82
N ARG A 178 -2.06 2.18 10.92
CA ARG A 178 -1.45 3.49 11.10
C ARG A 178 0.04 3.35 11.27
N MET A 179 0.81 4.14 10.51
CA MET A 179 2.25 4.26 10.75
C MET A 179 2.47 5.08 12.03
N THR A 180 3.09 4.46 13.02
CA THR A 180 3.35 5.04 14.36
C THR A 180 4.84 5.05 14.71
N HIS A 181 5.62 4.15 14.09
CA HIS A 181 7.05 3.94 14.35
C HIS A 181 7.87 4.01 13.06
N PRO A 182 7.87 5.14 12.33
CA PRO A 182 8.58 5.26 11.06
C PRO A 182 10.09 4.98 11.19
N GLU A 183 10.69 5.15 12.38
CA GLU A 183 12.09 4.85 12.69
C GLU A 183 12.45 3.37 12.53
N SER A 184 11.45 2.47 12.64
CA SER A 184 11.66 1.03 12.44
C SER A 184 12.18 0.71 11.03
N LEU A 185 12.00 1.63 10.06
CA LEU A 185 12.63 1.59 8.73
C LEU A 185 14.13 1.29 8.77
N PHE A 186 14.84 1.75 9.80
CA PHE A 186 16.30 1.64 9.88
C PHE A 186 16.78 0.41 10.63
N ILE A 187 15.88 -0.33 11.29
CA ILE A 187 16.26 -1.42 12.19
C ILE A 187 15.55 -2.74 11.90
N PHE A 188 14.46 -2.75 11.12
CA PHE A 188 13.71 -3.99 10.86
C PHE A 188 14.57 -5.08 10.22
N ASP A 189 14.22 -6.33 10.52
CA ASP A 189 14.84 -7.53 9.98
C ASP A 189 14.16 -7.93 8.67
N VAL A 190 14.91 -7.89 7.57
CA VAL A 190 14.43 -8.17 6.21
C VAL A 190 14.02 -9.64 6.01
N SER A 191 14.37 -10.53 6.93
CA SER A 191 14.00 -11.96 6.93
C SER A 191 12.72 -12.27 7.70
N THR A 192 12.11 -11.27 8.36
CA THR A 192 10.91 -11.46 9.18
C THR A 192 9.77 -12.11 8.39
N PRO A 193 9.23 -13.26 8.84
CA PRO A 193 8.08 -13.88 8.19
C PRO A 193 6.79 -13.12 8.51
N VAL A 194 5.76 -13.31 7.67
CA VAL A 194 4.41 -12.76 7.91
C VAL A 194 3.36 -13.87 7.86
N ASN A 195 2.38 -13.79 8.76
CA ASN A 195 1.17 -14.60 8.73
C ASN A 195 0.10 -13.90 7.87
N ARG A 196 -0.38 -14.61 6.83
CA ARG A 196 -1.46 -14.15 5.93
C ARG A 196 -2.85 -14.52 6.43
N ASP A 197 -2.95 -15.50 7.33
CA ASP A 197 -4.21 -15.92 7.91
C ASP A 197 -4.51 -15.04 9.14
N ILE A 198 -4.98 -13.83 8.85
CA ILE A 198 -5.42 -12.87 9.87
C ILE A 198 -6.87 -12.45 9.57
N PRO A 199 -7.70 -12.26 10.60
CA PRO A 199 -9.09 -11.86 10.42
C PRO A 199 -9.17 -10.39 10.01
N GLY A 200 -10.16 -10.06 9.17
CA GLY A 200 -10.59 -8.67 8.98
C GLY A 200 -11.54 -8.20 10.10
N ASP A 201 -11.83 -6.90 10.12
CA ASP A 201 -12.81 -6.25 11.00
C ASP A 201 -14.14 -5.97 10.29
#